data_AF-A0A6L9KUV5-F1
#
_entry.id   AF-A0A6L9KUV5-F1
#
_cell.length_a   1.000
_cell.length_b   1.000
_cell.length_c   1.000
_cell.angle_alpha   90.00
_cell.angle_beta   90.00
_cell.angle_gamma   90.00
#
_symmetry.space_group_name_H-M   'P 1'
#
loop_
_entity.id
_entity.type
_entity.pdbx_description
1 polymer ?
#
loop_
_entity_poly.entity_id
_entity_poly.type
_entity_poly.pdbx_seq_one_letter_code
_entity_poly.pdbx_strand_id
1 'polypeptide(L)'
;MFNPSRDEARQFFFEVWRKQQDKMLMTPLESAAWEIISHHPEYHDLLAHPEQALQREWFPEQGETNPFLHLGLHLAVEEQISIDQPPGIRAAYQYLCSQLKDEHAARHHVLECLAEVVWEAQRHGTPLDGTRYLDLIRA
;
A
#
# COMPACT_ATOMS: atom_id res chain seq x y z
N MET A 1 -4.20 -11.33 -13.15
CA MET A 1 -3.77 -10.07 -12.52
C MET A 1 -5.03 -9.36 -12.08
N PHE A 2 -5.23 -9.18 -10.78
CA PHE A 2 -6.28 -8.31 -10.25
C PHE A 2 -5.83 -6.88 -10.53
N ASN A 3 -6.41 -6.25 -11.55
CA ASN A 3 -6.10 -4.86 -11.91
C ASN A 3 -7.40 -4.06 -11.83
N PRO A 4 -7.87 -3.75 -10.60
CA PRO A 4 -9.11 -3.04 -10.41
C PRO A 4 -8.99 -1.66 -11.06
N SER A 5 -10.09 -1.19 -11.64
CA SER A 5 -10.22 0.20 -12.02
C SER A 5 -10.01 1.11 -10.80
N ARG A 6 -9.68 2.38 -11.07
CA ARG A 6 -9.52 3.41 -10.04
C ARG A 6 -10.70 3.42 -9.05
N ASP A 7 -11.92 3.31 -9.59
CA ASP A 7 -13.13 3.43 -8.79
C ASP A 7 -13.39 2.14 -7.98
N GLU A 8 -13.07 0.96 -8.52
CA GLU A 8 -13.13 -0.30 -7.76
C GLU A 8 -12.15 -0.32 -6.59
N ALA A 9 -10.93 0.18 -6.79
CA ALA A 9 -9.94 0.29 -5.71
C ALA A 9 -10.42 1.24 -4.60
N ARG A 10 -11.03 2.37 -4.96
CA ARG A 10 -11.63 3.31 -3.98
C ARG A 10 -12.78 2.67 -3.21
N GLN A 11 -13.71 2.06 -3.93
CA GLN A 11 -14.87 1.38 -3.34
C GLN A 11 -14.46 0.30 -2.36
N PHE A 12 -13.40 -0.46 -2.66
CA PHE A 12 -12.86 -1.45 -1.74
C PHE A 12 -12.49 -0.86 -0.37
N PHE A 13 -11.73 0.25 -0.33
CA PHE A 13 -11.34 0.85 0.95
C PHE A 13 -12.52 1.48 1.70
N PHE A 14 -13.50 2.06 1.00
CA PHE A 14 -14.72 2.54 1.63
C PHE A 14 -15.53 1.39 2.24
N GLU A 15 -15.62 0.25 1.55
CA GLU A 15 -16.31 -0.92 2.05
C GLU A 15 -15.63 -1.51 3.29
N VAL A 16 -14.28 -1.55 3.30
CA VAL A 16 -13.51 -1.94 4.49
C VAL A 16 -13.81 -1.03 5.67
N TRP A 17 -13.80 0.29 5.45
CA TRP A 17 -14.14 1.27 6.49
C TRP A 17 -15.56 1.05 7.01
N ARG A 18 -16.55 0.94 6.12
CA ARG A 18 -17.95 0.70 6.47
C ARG A 18 -18.13 -0.58 7.27
N LYS A 19 -17.55 -1.70 6.81
CA LYS A 19 -17.60 -3.00 7.50
C LYS A 19 -17.03 -2.92 8.90
N GLN A 20 -15.97 -2.14 9.11
CA GLN A 20 -15.43 -1.95 10.44
C GLN A 20 -16.41 -1.22 11.36
N GLN A 21 -17.00 -0.10 10.91
CA GLN A 21 -17.95 0.68 11.70
C GLN A 21 -19.20 -0.14 12.05
N ASP A 22 -19.67 -0.93 11.09
CA ASP A 22 -20.84 -1.81 11.23
C ASP A 22 -20.52 -3.14 11.95
N LYS A 23 -19.25 -3.37 12.31
CA LYS A 23 -18.75 -4.63 12.92
C LYS A 23 -19.12 -5.87 12.10
N MET A 24 -19.07 -5.75 10.78
CA MET A 24 -19.34 -6.84 9.83
C MET A 24 -18.13 -7.75 9.70
N LEU A 25 -18.39 -9.00 9.28
CA LEU A 25 -17.33 -9.93 8.92
C LEU A 25 -16.55 -9.41 7.71
N MET A 26 -15.23 -9.47 7.81
CA MET A 26 -14.28 -9.12 6.75
C MET A 26 -13.67 -10.38 6.16
N THR A 27 -13.42 -10.34 4.85
CA THR A 27 -12.54 -11.31 4.18
C THR A 27 -11.09 -11.13 4.67
N PRO A 28 -10.17 -12.07 4.38
CA PRO A 28 -8.76 -11.91 4.72
C PRO A 28 -8.14 -10.64 4.11
N LEU A 29 -8.47 -10.33 2.85
CA LEU A 29 -7.97 -9.13 2.17
C LEU A 29 -8.52 -7.85 2.82
N GLU A 30 -9.80 -7.83 3.19
CA GLU A 30 -10.41 -6.70 3.90
C GLU A 30 -9.82 -6.51 5.30
N SER A 31 -9.47 -7.60 5.98
CA SER A 31 -8.84 -7.56 7.30
C SER A 31 -7.44 -6.96 7.23
N ALA A 32 -6.65 -7.36 6.22
CA ALA A 32 -5.33 -6.77 5.96
C ALA A 32 -5.44 -5.28 5.60
N ALA A 33 -6.43 -4.91 4.77
CA ALA A 33 -6.70 -3.51 4.44
C ALA A 33 -7.11 -2.69 5.68
N TRP A 34 -7.92 -3.25 6.57
CA TRP A 34 -8.30 -2.59 7.82
C TRP A 34 -7.07 -2.36 8.73
N GLU A 35 -6.18 -3.35 8.86
CA GLU A 35 -4.95 -3.20 9.64
C GLU A 35 -4.13 -2.02 9.11
N ILE A 36 -3.95 -1.92 7.79
CA ILE A 36 -3.28 -0.77 7.16
C ILE A 36 -4.02 0.53 7.49
N ILE A 37 -5.34 0.60 7.24
CA ILE A 37 -6.15 1.82 7.50
C ILE A 37 -6.02 2.26 8.96
N SER A 38 -6.01 1.33 9.92
CA SER A 38 -5.92 1.65 11.34
C SER A 38 -4.61 2.34 11.74
N HIS A 39 -3.54 2.11 10.97
CA HIS A 39 -2.25 2.79 11.12
C HIS A 39 -2.18 4.15 10.40
N HIS A 40 -3.21 4.52 9.61
CA HIS A 40 -3.28 5.75 8.84
C HIS A 40 -4.47 6.65 9.22
N PRO A 41 -4.46 7.25 10.44
CA PRO A 41 -5.53 8.12 10.90
C PRO A 41 -5.78 9.34 9.98
N GLU A 42 -4.79 9.79 9.23
CA GLU A 42 -4.89 10.87 8.26
C GLU A 42 -5.91 10.60 7.13
N TYR A 43 -6.25 9.33 6.87
CA TYR A 43 -7.21 8.95 5.85
C TYR A 43 -8.59 8.58 6.41
N HIS A 44 -8.77 8.56 7.73
CA HIS A 44 -10.04 8.15 8.36
C HIS A 44 -11.20 9.07 7.95
N ASP A 45 -10.99 10.38 8.01
CA ASP A 45 -12.02 11.35 7.60
C ASP A 45 -12.38 11.21 6.11
N LEU A 46 -11.39 10.93 5.26
CA LEU A 46 -11.63 10.69 3.84
C LEU A 46 -12.49 9.43 3.62
N LEU A 47 -12.17 8.34 4.32
CA LEU A 47 -12.87 7.05 4.20
C LEU A 47 -14.27 7.09 4.82
N ALA A 48 -14.50 7.96 5.80
CA ALA A 48 -15.81 8.21 6.38
C ALA A 48 -16.77 8.98 5.45
N HIS A 49 -16.25 9.65 4.40
CA HIS A 49 -17.04 10.49 3.49
C HIS A 49 -16.85 10.08 2.00
N PRO A 50 -17.30 8.88 1.61
CA PRO A 50 -17.05 8.31 0.29
C PRO A 50 -17.56 9.17 -0.87
N GLU A 51 -18.70 9.86 -0.70
CA GLU A 51 -19.30 10.71 -1.74
C GLU A 51 -18.37 11.85 -2.17
N GLN A 52 -17.62 12.42 -1.24
CA GLN A 52 -16.68 13.53 -1.50
C GLN A 52 -15.38 13.03 -2.12
N ALA A 53 -14.93 11.84 -1.71
CA ALA A 53 -13.66 11.26 -2.11
C ALA A 53 -13.72 10.56 -3.47
N LEU A 54 -14.87 10.01 -3.88
CA LEU A 54 -15.03 9.30 -5.16
C LEU A 54 -14.78 10.18 -6.38
N GLN A 55 -15.16 11.46 -6.32
CA GLN A 55 -15.01 12.39 -7.45
C GLN A 55 -13.71 13.20 -7.40
N ARG A 56 -12.97 13.15 -6.29
CA ARG A 56 -11.73 13.90 -6.16
C ARG A 56 -10.65 13.29 -7.04
N GLU A 57 -9.87 14.19 -7.65
CA GLU A 57 -8.66 13.86 -8.37
C GLU A 57 -7.46 14.27 -7.52
N TRP A 58 -6.44 13.40 -7.51
CA TRP A 58 -5.19 13.62 -6.81
C TRP A 58 -4.10 13.75 -7.87
N PHE A 59 -3.63 14.97 -8.06
CA PHE A 59 -2.59 15.29 -9.03
C PHE A 59 -1.24 15.44 -8.33
N PRO A 60 -0.15 14.88 -8.87
CA PRO A 60 1.19 15.02 -8.28
C PRO A 60 1.57 16.49 -8.00
N GLU A 61 1.13 17.43 -8.84
CA GLU A 61 1.39 18.86 -8.74
C GLU A 61 0.78 19.51 -7.50
N GLN A 62 -0.22 18.87 -6.87
CA GLN A 62 -0.82 19.35 -5.63
C GLN A 62 0.06 19.06 -4.40
N GLY A 63 1.14 18.28 -4.57
CA GLY A 63 2.03 17.88 -3.48
C GLY A 63 1.37 16.92 -2.47
N GLU A 64 0.15 16.46 -2.75
CA GLU A 64 -0.60 15.54 -1.91
C GLU A 64 -0.39 14.10 -2.38
N THR A 65 -0.06 13.20 -1.46
CA THR A 65 -0.06 11.76 -1.71
C THR A 65 -1.48 11.29 -1.98
N ASN A 66 -1.70 10.58 -3.10
CA ASN A 66 -2.98 9.94 -3.39
C ASN A 66 -3.24 8.82 -2.34
N PRO A 67 -4.26 8.97 -1.46
CA PRO A 67 -4.47 8.03 -0.34
C PRO A 67 -4.75 6.61 -0.81
N PHE A 68 -5.51 6.44 -1.89
CA PHE A 68 -5.88 5.12 -2.40
C PHE A 68 -4.71 4.42 -3.06
N LEU A 69 -3.86 5.17 -3.77
CA LEU A 69 -2.60 4.62 -4.29
C LEU A 69 -1.71 4.18 -3.13
N HIS A 70 -1.56 5.02 -2.12
CA HIS A 70 -0.74 4.74 -0.94
C HIS A 70 -1.19 3.49 -0.18
N LEU A 71 -2.48 3.40 0.17
CA LEU A 71 -3.06 2.23 0.83
C LEU A 71 -2.96 0.97 -0.05
N GLY A 72 -3.12 1.12 -1.37
CA GLY A 72 -2.96 0.03 -2.33
C GLY A 72 -1.51 -0.49 -2.40
N LEU A 73 -0.52 0.40 -2.34
CA LEU A 73 0.89 0.02 -2.29
C LEU A 73 1.22 -0.75 -1.00
N HIS A 74 0.63 -0.37 0.14
CA HIS A 74 0.78 -1.16 1.36
C HIS A 74 0.25 -2.60 1.21
N LEU A 75 -0.92 -2.79 0.58
CA LEU A 75 -1.44 -4.14 0.30
C LEU A 75 -0.52 -4.93 -0.63
N ALA A 76 0.05 -4.28 -1.66
CA ALA A 76 1.00 -4.92 -2.55
C ALA A 76 2.28 -5.35 -1.80
N VAL A 77 2.81 -4.51 -0.92
CA VAL A 77 3.97 -4.83 -0.08
C VAL A 77 3.66 -6.01 0.86
N GLU A 78 2.48 -6.02 1.48
CA GLU A 78 2.04 -7.14 2.33
C GLU A 78 1.97 -8.47 1.57
N GLU A 79 1.40 -8.44 0.36
CA GLU A 79 1.37 -9.62 -0.50
C GLU A 79 2.78 -10.07 -0.87
N GLN A 80 3.65 -9.15 -1.31
CA GLN A 80 5.04 -9.40 -1.66
C GLN A 80 5.83 -10.06 -0.53
N ILE A 81 5.69 -9.56 0.71
CA ILE A 81 6.33 -10.15 1.91
C ILE A 81 5.74 -11.53 2.21
N SER A 82 4.41 -11.67 2.11
CA SER A 82 3.69 -12.91 2.38
C SER A 82 4.10 -14.03 1.43
N ILE A 83 4.27 -13.75 0.14
CA ILE A 83 4.68 -14.74 -0.86
C ILE A 83 6.19 -14.78 -1.14
N ASP A 84 6.97 -13.94 -0.44
CA ASP A 84 8.41 -13.74 -0.64
C ASP A 84 8.77 -13.44 -2.11
N GLN A 85 8.11 -12.43 -2.69
CA GLN A 85 8.32 -11.99 -4.07
C GLN A 85 8.62 -10.48 -4.10
N PRO A 86 9.81 -10.05 -4.56
CA PRO A 86 10.93 -10.87 -5.04
C PRO A 86 11.57 -11.74 -3.93
N PRO A 87 12.15 -12.90 -4.28
CA PRO A 87 12.75 -13.81 -3.30
C PRO A 87 13.74 -13.14 -2.35
N GLY A 88 13.52 -13.28 -1.05
CA GLY A 88 14.34 -12.64 -0.01
C GLY A 88 13.82 -11.30 0.49
N ILE A 89 12.70 -10.80 -0.03
CA ILE A 89 12.05 -9.58 0.50
C ILE A 89 11.56 -9.80 1.93
N ARG A 90 11.05 -10.99 2.25
CA ARG A 90 10.59 -11.29 3.62
C ARG A 90 11.72 -11.20 4.62
N ALA A 91 12.89 -11.75 4.29
CA ALA A 91 14.07 -11.71 5.14
C ALA A 91 14.60 -10.27 5.30
N ALA A 92 14.60 -9.48 4.21
CA ALA A 92 15.00 -8.08 4.25
C ALA A 92 14.05 -7.23 5.13
N TYR A 93 12.74 -7.44 4.99
CA TYR A 93 11.73 -6.79 5.83
C TYR A 93 11.89 -7.16 7.32
N GLN A 94 12.05 -8.44 7.64
CA GLN A 94 12.28 -8.90 9.03
C GLN A 94 13.53 -8.28 9.63
N TYR A 95 14.60 -8.11 8.84
CA TYR A 95 15.79 -7.39 9.26
C TYR A 95 15.48 -5.92 9.57
N LEU A 96 14.76 -5.21 8.70
CA LEU A 96 14.35 -3.82 8.94
C LEU A 96 13.51 -3.68 10.22
N CYS A 97 12.52 -4.57 10.45
CA CYS A 97 11.74 -4.57 11.69
C CYS A 97 12.64 -4.71 12.92
N SER A 98 13.68 -5.57 12.85
CA SER A 98 14.62 -5.74 13.96
C SER A 98 15.48 -4.49 14.23
N GLN A 99 15.84 -3.74 13.18
CA GLN A 99 16.66 -2.53 13.29
C GLN A 99 15.84 -1.34 13.77
N LEU A 100 14.67 -1.13 13.16
CA LEU A 100 13.81 0.03 13.43
C LEU A 100 12.98 -0.13 14.71
N LYS A 101 12.69 -1.38 15.11
CA LYS A 101 11.76 -1.71 16.22
C LYS A 101 10.37 -1.11 16.03
N ASP A 102 9.99 -0.93 14.78
CA ASP A 102 8.71 -0.37 14.34
C ASP A 102 8.37 -1.01 12.99
N GLU A 103 7.35 -1.85 12.99
CA GLU A 103 6.90 -2.57 11.80
C GLU A 103 6.28 -1.62 10.78
N HIS A 104 5.59 -0.58 11.22
CA HIS A 104 4.98 0.40 10.33
C HIS A 104 6.05 1.22 9.61
N ALA A 105 7.08 1.66 10.34
CA ALA A 105 8.23 2.33 9.75
C ALA A 105 9.00 1.43 8.77
N ALA A 106 9.21 0.15 9.13
CA ALA A 106 9.84 -0.83 8.22
C ALA A 106 9.03 -1.05 6.94
N ARG A 107 7.70 -1.14 7.06
CA ARG A 107 6.79 -1.29 5.92
C ARG A 107 6.81 -0.05 5.02
N HIS A 108 6.87 1.15 5.61
CA HIS A 108 7.03 2.40 4.87
C HIS A 108 8.33 2.45 4.08
N HIS A 109 9.45 2.02 4.68
CA HIS A 109 10.73 1.97 3.97
C HIS A 109 10.66 1.05 2.74
N VAL A 110 10.06 -0.14 2.89
CA VAL A 110 9.84 -1.06 1.75
C VAL A 110 8.93 -0.43 0.70
N LEU A 111 7.86 0.28 1.10
CA LEU A 111 6.96 0.99 0.20
C LEU A 111 7.67 2.10 -0.59
N GLU A 112 8.56 2.87 0.03
CA GLU A 112 9.37 3.89 -0.65
C GLU A 112 10.25 3.25 -1.73
N CYS A 113 10.91 2.14 -1.40
CA CYS A 113 11.70 1.37 -2.36
C CYS A 113 10.83 0.86 -3.52
N LEU A 114 9.60 0.41 -3.25
CA LEU A 114 8.65 -0.05 -4.26
C LEU A 114 8.24 1.11 -5.19
N ALA A 115 7.95 2.28 -4.62
CA ALA A 115 7.57 3.46 -5.39
C ALA A 115 8.70 3.88 -6.35
N GLU A 116 9.95 3.83 -5.90
CA GLU A 116 11.12 4.13 -6.73
C GLU A 116 11.23 3.18 -7.93
N VAL A 117 11.19 1.85 -7.70
CA VAL A 117 11.33 0.88 -8.81
C VAL A 117 10.13 0.87 -9.75
N VAL A 118 8.92 1.17 -9.25
CA VAL A 118 7.74 1.34 -10.11
C VAL A 118 7.91 2.57 -11.00
N TRP A 119 8.41 3.68 -10.44
CA TRP A 119 8.67 4.90 -11.21
C TRP A 119 9.77 4.67 -12.27
N GLU A 120 10.87 4.00 -11.91
CA GLU A 120 11.94 3.64 -12.85
C GLU A 120 11.40 2.77 -14.00
N ALA A 121 10.64 1.72 -13.67
CA ALA A 121 10.02 0.82 -14.64
C ALA A 121 9.08 1.57 -15.60
N GLN A 122 8.23 2.46 -15.08
CA GLN A 122 7.33 3.28 -15.89
C GLN A 122 8.10 4.25 -16.79
N ARG A 123 9.13 4.92 -16.26
CA ARG A 123 9.95 5.89 -17.00
C ARG A 123 10.71 5.23 -18.15
N HIS A 124 11.20 4.02 -17.95
CA HIS A 124 12.02 3.29 -18.92
C HIS A 124 11.22 2.31 -19.79
N GLY A 125 9.94 2.10 -19.51
CA GLY A 125 9.10 1.14 -20.22
C GLY A 125 9.57 -0.31 -20.01
N THR A 126 10.17 -0.61 -18.86
CA THR A 126 10.71 -1.93 -18.52
C THR A 126 9.85 -2.62 -17.47
N PRO A 127 9.95 -3.95 -17.32
CA PRO A 127 9.39 -4.63 -16.16
C PRO A 127 10.01 -4.12 -14.85
N LEU A 128 9.31 -4.32 -13.74
CA LEU A 128 9.83 -4.02 -12.40
C LEU A 128 11.06 -4.90 -12.11
N ASP A 129 12.17 -4.27 -11.74
CA ASP A 129 13.42 -4.97 -11.42
C ASP A 129 13.43 -5.40 -9.96
N GLY A 130 13.16 -6.69 -9.72
CA GLY A 130 13.16 -7.26 -8.37
C GLY A 130 14.54 -7.29 -7.70
N THR A 131 15.64 -7.29 -8.46
CA THR A 131 16.99 -7.25 -7.90
C THR A 131 17.27 -5.85 -7.37
N ARG A 132 17.02 -4.83 -8.20
CA ARG A 132 17.12 -3.42 -7.80
C ARG A 132 16.25 -3.11 -6.58
N TYR A 133 15.03 -3.65 -6.54
CA TYR A 133 14.12 -3.50 -5.42
C TYR A 133 14.70 -4.08 -4.12
N LEU A 134 15.26 -5.28 -4.16
CA LEU A 134 15.91 -5.88 -2.98
C LEU A 134 17.17 -5.13 -2.55
N ASP A 135 17.95 -4.60 -3.49
CA ASP A 135 19.14 -3.81 -3.19
C ASP A 135 18.77 -2.50 -2.48
N LEU A 136 17.67 -1.86 -2.88
CA LEU A 136 17.14 -0.67 -2.21
C LEU A 136 16.72 -0.95 -0.76
N ILE A 137 15.98 -2.04 -0.53
CA ILE A 137 15.49 -2.40 0.81
C ILE A 137 16.65 -2.70 1.78
N ARG A 138 17.80 -3.13 1.25
CA ARG A 138 18.97 -3.55 2.05
C ARG A 138 20.00 -2.43 2.27
N ALA A 139 19.84 -1.28 1.61
CA ALA A 139 20.77 -0.16 1.66
C ALA A 139 20.74 0.54 3.03
#